data_AF-A0A419JRD9-F1
#
_entry.id   AF-A0A419JRD9-F1
#
_cell.length_a   1.000
_cell.length_b   1.000
_cell.length_c   1.000
_cell.angle_alpha   90.00
_cell.angle_beta   90.00
_cell.angle_gamma   90.00
#
_symmetry.space_group_name_H-M   'P 1'
#
loop_
_entity.id
_entity.type
_entity.pdbx_description
1 polymer ?
#
loop_
_entity_poly.entity_id
_entity_poly.type
_entity_poly.pdbx_seq_one_letter_code
_entity_poly.pdbx_strand_id
1 'polypeptide(L)'
;MPVRRKALDWLEMAEEDFKDCERDFRDDRYPSAVFHAEQSAQKAVKALIVALGFEPGKTHKPTIVLKALIAGGLVALEKPLMELLDRVILYATTLEDQGTMPRYGWETVDRIVKPSELYDQEKAALLIENAKAVLDGVRELMGELDC
;
A
#
# COMPACT_ATOMS: atom_id res chain seq x y z
N MET A 1 8.19 -20.57 -6.01
CA MET A 1 8.44 -21.05 -4.62
C MET A 1 7.11 -20.96 -3.92
N PRO A 2 6.62 -22.00 -3.22
CA PRO A 2 5.27 -21.95 -2.66
C PRO A 2 5.10 -20.73 -1.75
N VAL A 3 4.05 -19.95 -2.01
CA VAL A 3 3.75 -18.73 -1.26
C VAL A 3 3.52 -19.10 0.21
N ARG A 4 4.30 -18.48 1.09
CA ARG A 4 4.21 -18.76 2.53
C ARG A 4 2.85 -18.33 3.06
N ARG A 5 2.24 -19.11 3.96
CA ARG A 5 0.98 -18.76 4.64
C ARG A 5 0.98 -17.33 5.19
N LYS A 6 2.10 -16.89 5.76
CA LYS A 6 2.31 -15.52 6.27
C LYS A 6 2.13 -14.43 5.20
N ALA A 7 2.47 -14.68 3.94
CA ALA A 7 2.21 -13.74 2.85
C ALA A 7 0.70 -13.61 2.59
N LEU A 8 -0.02 -14.73 2.60
CA LEU A 8 -1.48 -14.74 2.46
C LEU A 8 -2.17 -14.03 3.63
N ASP A 9 -1.70 -14.23 4.86
CA ASP A 9 -2.25 -13.53 6.03
C ASP A 9 -2.04 -12.00 5.92
N TRP A 10 -0.90 -11.54 5.40
CA TRP A 10 -0.68 -10.11 5.12
C TRP A 10 -1.62 -9.58 4.03
N LEU A 11 -1.82 -10.37 2.98
CA LEU A 11 -2.71 -10.00 1.89
C LEU A 11 -4.16 -9.93 2.38
N GLU A 12 -4.64 -10.90 3.15
CA GLU A 12 -5.98 -10.90 3.75
C GLU A 12 -6.21 -9.65 4.59
N MET A 13 -5.26 -9.29 5.48
CA MET A 13 -5.36 -8.04 6.24
C MET A 13 -5.33 -6.77 5.37
N ALA A 14 -4.70 -6.80 4.19
CA ALA A 14 -4.72 -5.69 3.24
C ALA A 14 -6.09 -5.56 2.54
N GLU A 15 -6.74 -6.68 2.28
CA GLU A 15 -8.09 -6.74 1.71
C GLU A 15 -9.15 -6.27 2.72
N GLU A 16 -8.98 -6.62 4.00
CA GLU A 16 -9.81 -6.11 5.09
C GLU A 16 -9.73 -4.58 5.18
N ASP A 17 -8.52 -4.02 5.21
CA ASP A 17 -8.33 -2.56 5.21
C ASP A 17 -8.95 -1.93 3.95
N PHE A 18 -8.83 -2.56 2.77
CA PHE A 18 -9.42 -2.01 1.55
C PHE A 18 -10.97 -2.01 1.61
N LYS A 19 -11.59 -3.03 2.21
CA LYS A 19 -13.04 -3.04 2.44
C LYS A 19 -13.47 -1.92 3.38
N ASP A 20 -12.69 -1.64 4.41
CA ASP A 20 -12.97 -0.53 5.33
C ASP A 20 -12.74 0.84 4.66
N CYS A 21 -11.74 0.94 3.79
CA CYS A 21 -11.54 2.09 2.91
C CYS A 21 -12.77 2.39 2.04
N GLU A 22 -13.33 1.38 1.37
CA GLU A 22 -14.53 1.54 0.53
C GLU A 22 -15.78 1.90 1.36
N ARG A 23 -15.88 1.42 2.60
CA ARG A 23 -16.96 1.80 3.52
C ARG A 23 -16.83 3.26 3.93
N ASP A 24 -15.64 3.66 4.38
CA ASP A 24 -15.39 5.04 4.81
C ASP A 24 -15.61 6.04 3.69
N PHE A 25 -15.22 5.70 2.46
CA PHE A 25 -15.45 6.58 1.31
C PHE A 25 -16.94 6.77 1.02
N ARG A 26 -17.74 5.69 1.09
CA ARG A 26 -19.20 5.76 0.92
C ARG A 26 -19.90 6.56 2.01
N ASP A 27 -19.33 6.59 3.21
CA ASP A 27 -19.84 7.34 4.35
C ASP A 27 -19.30 8.79 4.41
N ASP A 28 -18.67 9.28 3.33
CA ASP A 28 -18.03 10.60 3.24
C ASP A 28 -16.93 10.85 4.30
N ARG A 29 -16.36 9.77 4.86
CA ARG A 29 -15.25 9.81 5.83
C ARG A 29 -13.91 9.79 5.11
N TYR A 30 -13.68 10.76 4.21
CA TYR A 30 -12.54 10.78 3.29
C TYR A 30 -11.15 10.63 3.95
N PRO A 31 -10.84 11.30 5.08
CA PRO A 31 -9.55 11.07 5.74
C PRO A 31 -9.38 9.64 6.27
N SER A 32 -10.46 9.05 6.78
CA SER A 32 -10.47 7.65 7.25
C SER A 32 -10.30 6.69 6.07
N ALA A 33 -10.97 6.98 4.95
CA ALA A 33 -10.80 6.20 3.72
C ALA A 33 -9.35 6.22 3.22
N VAL A 34 -8.69 7.38 3.22
CA VAL A 34 -7.27 7.49 2.85
C VAL A 34 -6.37 6.75 3.84
N PHE A 35 -6.66 6.81 5.14
CA PHE A 35 -5.90 6.04 6.13
C PHE A 35 -5.99 4.53 5.86
N HIS A 36 -7.18 4.00 5.61
CA HIS A 36 -7.34 2.58 5.30
C HIS A 36 -6.76 2.20 3.92
N ALA A 37 -6.80 3.11 2.93
CA ALA A 37 -6.11 2.93 1.65
C ALA A 37 -4.59 2.79 1.83
N GLU A 38 -3.99 3.64 2.67
CA GLU A 38 -2.57 3.58 3.03
C GLU A 38 -2.23 2.25 3.73
N GLN A 39 -3.03 1.85 4.72
CA GLN A 39 -2.82 0.62 5.47
C GLN A 39 -2.92 -0.62 4.59
N SER A 40 -3.92 -0.66 3.69
CA SER A 40 -4.08 -1.70 2.68
C SER A 40 -2.83 -1.82 1.80
N ALA A 41 -2.37 -0.71 1.21
CA ALA A 41 -1.17 -0.72 0.36
C ALA A 41 0.09 -1.16 1.12
N GLN A 42 0.31 -0.67 2.35
CA GLN A 42 1.45 -1.10 3.16
C GLN A 42 1.43 -2.61 3.42
N LYS A 43 0.26 -3.16 3.80
CA LYS A 43 0.13 -4.61 4.07
C LYS A 43 0.26 -5.45 2.81
N ALA A 44 -0.27 -4.99 1.68
CA ALA A 44 -0.09 -5.65 0.39
C ALA A 44 1.39 -5.72 -0.02
N VAL A 45 2.14 -4.63 0.11
CA VAL A 45 3.60 -4.65 -0.17
C VAL A 45 4.34 -5.57 0.80
N LYS A 46 3.93 -5.63 2.08
CA LYS A 46 4.48 -6.60 3.04
C LYS A 46 4.19 -8.05 2.63
N ALA A 47 2.99 -8.34 2.12
CA ALA A 47 2.65 -9.64 1.57
C ALA A 47 3.61 -10.03 0.44
N LEU A 48 3.85 -9.12 -0.51
CA LEU A 48 4.77 -9.35 -1.62
C LEU A 48 6.21 -9.61 -1.15
N ILE A 49 6.72 -8.82 -0.19
CA ILE A 49 8.07 -9.04 0.38
C ILE A 49 8.18 -10.45 0.98
N VAL A 50 7.15 -10.90 1.71
CA VAL A 50 7.13 -12.25 2.30
C VAL A 50 7.01 -13.34 1.23
N ALA A 51 6.22 -13.11 0.18
CA ALA A 51 6.08 -14.03 -0.95
C ALA A 51 7.41 -14.21 -1.70
N LEU A 52 8.19 -13.14 -1.84
CA LEU A 52 9.55 -13.16 -2.39
C LEU A 52 10.59 -13.81 -1.44
N GLY A 53 10.16 -14.26 -0.25
CA GLY A 53 11.00 -15.01 0.69
C GLY A 53 11.72 -14.16 1.75
N PHE A 54 11.47 -12.85 1.78
CA PHE A 54 12.13 -11.89 2.68
C PHE A 54 11.24 -11.52 3.88
N GLU A 55 11.81 -10.79 4.83
CA GLU A 55 11.07 -10.26 5.97
C GLU A 55 10.88 -8.74 5.83
N PRO A 56 9.64 -8.22 5.88
CA PRO A 56 9.37 -6.80 5.68
C PRO A 56 9.78 -5.92 6.87
N GLY A 57 9.97 -6.51 8.05
CA GLY A 57 10.24 -5.76 9.29
C GLY A 57 9.05 -4.94 9.81
N LYS A 58 9.27 -4.26 10.94
CA LYS A 58 8.29 -3.33 11.54
C LYS A 58 8.50 -1.93 10.97
N THR A 59 7.91 -1.66 9.80
CA THR A 59 8.00 -0.36 9.12
C THR A 59 6.63 0.07 8.57
N HIS A 60 6.44 1.39 8.45
CA HIS A 60 5.33 2.02 7.71
C HIS A 60 5.72 2.38 6.28
N LYS A 61 6.97 2.11 5.87
CA LYS A 61 7.45 2.31 4.50
C LYS A 61 8.02 1.01 3.90
N PRO A 62 7.22 -0.07 3.77
CA PRO A 62 7.67 -1.31 3.16
C PRO A 62 8.17 -1.14 1.72
N THR A 63 7.75 -0.11 0.96
CA THR A 63 8.35 0.15 -0.37
C THR A 63 9.86 0.42 -0.32
N ILE A 64 10.39 1.02 0.76
CA ILE A 64 11.83 1.24 0.92
C ILE A 64 12.57 -0.10 1.03
N VAL A 65 12.00 -1.05 1.78
CA VAL A 65 12.56 -2.40 1.91
C VAL A 65 12.58 -3.09 0.55
N LEU A 66 11.46 -3.05 -0.17
CA LEU A 66 11.34 -3.66 -1.49
C LEU A 66 12.31 -3.04 -2.52
N LYS A 67 12.42 -1.71 -2.55
CA LYS A 67 13.39 -0.99 -3.40
C LYS A 67 14.84 -1.41 -3.07
N ALA A 68 15.18 -1.56 -1.78
CA ALA A 68 16.50 -2.01 -1.37
C ALA A 68 16.81 -3.45 -1.82
N LEU A 69 15.81 -4.36 -1.77
CA LEU A 69 15.96 -5.73 -2.26
C LEU A 69 16.21 -5.76 -3.79
N ILE A 70 15.49 -4.95 -4.55
CA ILE A 70 15.68 -4.80 -6.01
C ILE A 70 17.07 -4.23 -6.31
N ALA A 71 17.45 -3.12 -5.67
CA ALA A 71 18.75 -2.48 -5.88
C ALA A 71 19.94 -3.39 -5.48
N GLY A 72 19.74 -4.27 -4.49
CA GLY A 72 20.70 -5.28 -4.08
C GLY A 72 20.75 -6.53 -4.98
N GLY A 73 19.93 -6.60 -6.04
CA GLY A 73 19.86 -7.74 -6.95
C GLY A 73 19.22 -9.00 -6.34
N LEU A 74 18.54 -8.87 -5.20
CA LEU A 74 17.89 -9.98 -4.50
C LEU A 74 16.49 -10.32 -5.06
N VAL A 75 15.89 -9.36 -5.77
CA VAL A 75 14.63 -9.54 -6.49
C VAL A 75 14.90 -9.27 -7.96
N ALA A 76 14.71 -10.29 -8.79
CA ALA A 76 14.80 -10.20 -10.23
C ALA A 76 13.64 -11.01 -10.82
N LEU A 77 12.70 -10.33 -11.47
CA LEU A 77 11.56 -10.93 -12.15
C LEU A 77 11.70 -10.74 -13.66
N GLU A 78 10.88 -11.43 -14.43
CA GLU A 78 10.78 -11.16 -15.86
C GLU A 78 10.30 -9.73 -16.13
N LYS A 79 10.69 -9.17 -17.28
CA LYS A 79 10.44 -7.75 -17.62
C LYS A 79 8.98 -7.31 -17.40
N PRO A 80 7.95 -8.06 -17.84
CA PRO A 80 6.56 -7.64 -17.60
C PRO A 80 6.20 -7.54 -16.11
N LEU A 81 6.70 -8.47 -15.30
CA LEU A 81 6.47 -8.46 -13.85
C LEU A 81 7.26 -7.36 -13.15
N MET A 82 8.45 -7.02 -13.65
CA MET A 82 9.20 -5.85 -13.16
C MET A 82 8.46 -4.54 -13.45
N GLU A 83 7.87 -4.39 -14.63
CA GLU A 83 7.07 -3.20 -14.97
C GLU A 83 5.80 -3.09 -14.09
N LEU A 84 5.15 -4.22 -13.78
CA LEU A 84 4.04 -4.26 -12.83
C LEU A 84 4.50 -3.89 -11.41
N LEU A 85 5.63 -4.45 -10.97
CA LEU A 85 6.24 -4.17 -9.68
C LEU A 85 6.59 -2.68 -9.52
N ASP A 86 7.12 -2.04 -10.56
CA ASP A 86 7.41 -0.61 -10.56
C ASP A 86 6.15 0.25 -10.38
N ARG A 87 5.03 -0.13 -11.02
CA ARG A 87 3.73 0.53 -10.80
C ARG A 87 3.23 0.36 -9.37
N VAL A 88 3.29 -0.87 -8.83
CA VAL A 88 2.93 -1.15 -7.44
C VAL A 88 3.74 -0.28 -6.48
N ILE A 89 5.06 -0.20 -6.69
CA ILE A 89 5.96 0.61 -5.87
C ILE A 89 5.61 2.10 -5.97
N LEU A 90 5.34 2.62 -7.17
CA LEU A 90 4.97 4.01 -7.37
C LEU A 90 3.72 4.39 -6.56
N TYR A 91 2.63 3.65 -6.75
CA TYR A 91 1.35 3.92 -6.09
C TYR A 91 1.40 3.70 -4.58
N ALA A 92 2.08 2.65 -4.11
CA ALA A 92 2.28 2.42 -2.69
C ALA A 92 3.12 3.54 -2.04
N THR A 93 4.16 4.05 -2.74
CA THR A 93 4.96 5.18 -2.23
C THR A 93 4.09 6.42 -2.01
N THR A 94 3.21 6.74 -2.98
CA THR A 94 2.28 7.88 -2.87
C THR A 94 1.35 7.77 -1.66
N LEU A 95 0.93 6.55 -1.32
CA LEU A 95 0.10 6.28 -0.15
C LEU A 95 0.89 6.35 1.16
N GLU A 96 2.08 5.73 1.21
CA GLU A 96 2.98 5.81 2.38
C GLU A 96 3.39 7.24 2.73
N ASP A 97 3.43 8.15 1.75
CA ASP A 97 3.73 9.56 1.96
C ASP A 97 2.55 10.36 2.56
N GLN A 98 1.34 9.78 2.62
CA GLN A 98 0.24 10.36 3.43
C GLN A 98 0.55 10.24 4.93
N GLY A 99 1.12 9.10 5.35
CA GLY A 99 1.68 8.85 6.67
C GLY A 99 0.71 9.09 7.83
N THR A 100 0.91 10.20 8.54
CA THR A 100 0.10 10.57 9.70
C THR A 100 -0.95 11.62 9.37
N MET A 101 -0.89 12.26 8.19
CA MET A 101 -1.79 13.35 7.81
C MET A 101 -3.28 12.97 7.81
N PRO A 102 -3.70 11.78 7.35
CA PRO A 102 -5.12 11.38 7.40
C PRO A 102 -5.70 11.30 8.82
N ARG A 103 -4.85 11.21 9.84
CA ARG A 103 -5.24 11.07 11.25
C ARG A 103 -5.03 12.35 12.05
N TYR A 104 -3.89 13.00 11.86
CA TYR A 104 -3.45 14.12 12.70
C TYR A 104 -3.46 15.46 11.97
N GLY A 105 -3.65 15.45 10.65
CA GLY A 105 -3.55 16.65 9.82
C GLY A 105 -2.11 17.05 9.57
N TRP A 106 -1.92 18.29 9.12
CA TRP A 106 -0.61 18.87 8.88
C TRP A 106 -0.40 20.08 9.79
N GLU A 107 0.55 19.95 10.72
CA GLU A 107 0.94 21.01 11.64
C GLU A 107 1.84 22.04 10.94
N THR A 108 1.45 23.31 11.03
CA THR A 108 2.23 24.47 10.61
C THR A 108 2.60 25.32 11.82
N VAL A 109 3.35 26.41 11.62
CA VAL A 109 3.71 27.34 12.71
C VAL A 109 2.48 27.93 13.40
N ASP A 110 1.41 28.20 12.65
CA ASP A 110 0.26 28.97 13.14
C ASP A 110 -0.94 28.08 13.52
N ARG A 111 -1.10 26.91 12.90
CA ARG A 111 -2.25 26.03 13.10
C ARG A 111 -2.02 24.59 12.66
N ILE A 112 -2.95 23.71 13.01
CA ILE A 112 -3.09 22.39 12.39
C ILE A 112 -4.12 22.49 11.26
N VAL A 113 -3.72 22.14 10.03
CA VAL A 113 -4.66 21.91 8.92
C VAL A 113 -5.29 20.55 9.16
N LYS A 114 -6.60 20.52 9.44
CA LYS A 114 -7.29 19.28 9.83
C LYS A 114 -7.32 18.28 8.67
N PRO A 115 -7.38 16.96 8.93
CA PRO A 115 -7.53 15.97 7.87
C PRO A 115 -8.73 16.25 6.94
N SER A 116 -9.86 16.70 7.48
CA SER A 116 -11.05 17.05 6.67
C SER A 116 -10.87 18.27 5.76
N GLU A 117 -9.83 19.08 5.97
CA GLU A 117 -9.43 20.16 5.05
C GLU A 117 -8.40 19.68 4.02
N LEU A 118 -7.69 18.58 4.31
CA LEU A 118 -6.65 18.01 3.44
C LEU A 118 -7.21 17.01 2.42
N TYR A 119 -8.34 16.37 2.72
CA TYR A 119 -8.93 15.28 1.94
C TYR A 119 -10.40 15.55 1.68
N ASP A 120 -10.70 15.88 0.42
CA ASP A 120 -12.05 15.88 -0.14
C ASP A 120 -12.32 14.58 -0.90
N GLN A 121 -13.51 14.47 -1.47
CA GLN A 121 -13.96 13.30 -2.23
C GLN A 121 -13.03 13.01 -3.42
N GLU A 122 -12.62 14.03 -4.17
CA GLU A 122 -11.82 13.89 -5.38
C GLU A 122 -10.43 13.35 -5.04
N LYS A 123 -9.74 13.97 -4.08
CA LYS A 123 -8.41 13.54 -3.66
C LYS A 123 -8.45 12.15 -3.02
N ALA A 124 -9.46 11.86 -2.20
CA ALA A 124 -9.61 10.53 -1.63
C ALA A 124 -9.84 9.48 -2.72
N ALA A 125 -10.70 9.74 -3.71
CA ALA A 125 -10.95 8.82 -4.81
C ALA A 125 -9.65 8.43 -5.54
N LEU A 126 -8.81 9.41 -5.89
CA LEU A 126 -7.51 9.16 -6.55
C LEU A 126 -6.58 8.28 -5.71
N LEU A 127 -6.52 8.51 -4.40
CA LEU A 127 -5.69 7.70 -3.50
C LEU A 127 -6.25 6.29 -3.32
N ILE A 128 -7.56 6.13 -3.33
CA ILE A 128 -8.22 4.81 -3.27
C ILE A 128 -7.96 4.01 -4.55
N GLU A 129 -7.99 4.65 -5.72
CA GLU A 129 -7.62 4.00 -6.98
C GLU A 129 -6.16 3.50 -6.96
N ASN A 130 -5.25 4.29 -6.38
CA ASN A 130 -3.87 3.83 -6.16
C ASN A 130 -3.81 2.60 -5.25
N ALA A 131 -4.57 2.57 -4.15
CA ALA A 131 -4.57 1.44 -3.23
C ALA A 131 -5.15 0.18 -3.90
N LYS A 132 -6.20 0.34 -4.72
CA LYS A 132 -6.74 -0.73 -5.54
C LYS A 132 -5.71 -1.28 -6.51
N ALA A 133 -5.01 -0.41 -7.24
CA ALA A 133 -3.97 -0.80 -8.19
C ALA A 133 -2.81 -1.55 -7.50
N VAL A 134 -2.42 -1.13 -6.28
CA VAL A 134 -1.44 -1.85 -5.46
C VAL A 134 -1.93 -3.24 -5.10
N LEU A 135 -3.15 -3.35 -4.57
CA LEU A 135 -3.71 -4.62 -4.12
C LEU A 135 -3.85 -5.62 -5.28
N ASP A 136 -4.40 -5.18 -6.41
CA ASP A 136 -4.58 -6.02 -7.59
C ASP A 136 -3.22 -6.42 -8.21
N GLY A 137 -2.27 -5.48 -8.30
CA GLY A 137 -0.93 -5.77 -8.80
C GLY A 137 -0.14 -6.74 -7.89
N VAL A 138 -0.29 -6.64 -6.57
CA VAL A 138 0.31 -7.59 -5.63
C VAL A 138 -0.30 -8.99 -5.78
N ARG A 139 -1.63 -9.09 -5.95
CA ARG A 139 -2.29 -10.39 -6.20
C ARG A 139 -1.76 -11.05 -7.47
N GLU A 140 -1.65 -10.28 -8.55
CA GLU A 140 -1.12 -10.76 -9.83
C GLU A 140 0.33 -11.24 -9.67
N LEU A 141 1.21 -10.42 -9.07
CA LEU A 141 2.60 -10.80 -8.81
C LEU A 141 2.70 -12.07 -7.95
N MET A 142 1.91 -12.19 -6.88
CA MET A 142 1.92 -13.36 -6.02
C MET A 142 1.39 -14.61 -6.72
N GLY A 143 0.39 -14.48 -7.60
CA GLY A 143 -0.13 -15.58 -8.42
C GLY A 143 0.94 -16.17 -9.33
N GLU A 144 1.75 -15.32 -9.97
CA GLU A 144 2.85 -15.74 -10.85
C GLU A 144 4.04 -16.37 -10.08
N LEU A 145 4.20 -16.07 -8.78
CA LEU A 145 5.26 -16.65 -7.94
C LEU A 145 4.91 -18.06 -7.39
N ASP A 146 3.62 -18.40 -7.37
CA ASP A 146 3.08 -19.68 -6.86
C ASP A 146 2.99 -20.76 -7.97
N CYS A 147 3.27 -20.39 -9.23
CA CYS A 147 3.49 -21.28 -10.36
C CYS A 147 4.84 -22.04 -10.25
#